data_AF-A0AAW7MA34-F1
#
_entry.id   AF-A0AAW7MA34-F1
#
_cell.length_a   1.000
_cell.length_b   1.000
_cell.length_c   1.000
_cell.angle_alpha   90.00
_cell.angle_beta   90.00
_cell.angle_gamma   90.00
#
_symmetry.space_group_name_H-M   'P 1'
#
loop_
_entity.id
_entity.type
_entity.pdbx_description
1 polymer ?
#
loop_
_entity_poly.entity_id
_entity_poly.type
_entity_poly.pdbx_seq_one_letter_code
_entity_poly.pdbx_strand_id
1 'polypeptide(L)'
;MRETMEQRLARMERAREIVAHEWEQFQQVRGEGGRASCQDNPEEFEVQRLGQFLTWPMDLLDSYASDLDAADAAGRNLLTEKYARMMESTEPERYARELAPHLPALSPDRVEEQEQIIAIQVVWAREFHAGYPALGAGMRVLTTAEDTLEATSFETYLRGELGTYSDRTLALYRALVDDLIAAGENLTWRTVAYTVILAGYEDLDAAEEAHAVG
;
A
#
# COMPACT_ATOMS: atom_id res chain seq x y z
N MET A 1 -11.35 -16.78 17.25
CA MET A 1 -12.26 -17.70 16.51
C MET A 1 -11.70 -17.81 15.09
N ARG A 2 -11.51 -19.01 14.52
CA ARG A 2 -11.00 -19.11 13.15
C ARG A 2 -12.08 -18.63 12.19
N GLU A 3 -11.70 -17.75 11.27
CA GLU A 3 -12.57 -17.25 10.20
C GLU A 3 -13.18 -18.39 9.38
N THR A 4 -14.45 -18.28 9.03
CA THR A 4 -15.17 -19.29 8.23
C THR A 4 -14.73 -19.23 6.76
N MET A 5 -14.99 -20.30 6.01
CA MET A 5 -14.73 -20.31 4.56
C MET A 5 -15.54 -19.22 3.83
N GLU A 6 -16.79 -19.02 4.24
CA GLU A 6 -17.67 -17.98 3.71
C GLU A 6 -17.08 -16.58 3.91
N GLN A 7 -16.58 -16.29 5.11
CA GLN A 7 -15.93 -15.01 5.42
C GLN A 7 -14.67 -14.79 4.57
N ARG A 8 -13.86 -15.83 4.36
CA ARG A 8 -12.66 -15.77 3.50
C ARG A 8 -13.00 -15.50 2.04
N LEU A 9 -14.05 -16.15 1.53
CA LEU A 9 -14.51 -15.95 0.15
C LEU A 9 -15.06 -14.54 -0.05
N ALA A 10 -15.87 -14.05 0.90
CA ALA A 10 -16.38 -12.68 0.87
C ALA A 10 -15.24 -11.64 0.90
N ARG A 11 -14.22 -11.85 1.75
CA ARG A 11 -13.03 -10.98 1.76
C ARG A 11 -12.29 -11.01 0.43
N MET A 12 -12.08 -12.19 -0.14
CA MET A 12 -11.41 -12.34 -1.44
C MET A 12 -12.19 -11.63 -2.56
N GLU A 13 -13.50 -11.79 -2.60
CA GLU A 13 -14.37 -11.11 -3.57
C GLU A 13 -14.27 -9.59 -3.43
N ARG A 14 -14.39 -9.08 -2.20
CA ARG A 14 -14.27 -7.64 -1.93
C ARG A 14 -12.90 -7.08 -2.30
N ALA A 15 -11.83 -7.81 -1.96
CA ALA A 15 -10.48 -7.42 -2.34
C ALA A 15 -10.34 -7.33 -3.87
N ARG A 16 -10.88 -8.28 -4.63
CA ARG A 16 -10.84 -8.25 -6.11
C ARG A 16 -11.62 -7.08 -6.70
N GLU A 17 -12.77 -6.75 -6.13
CA GLU A 17 -13.53 -5.55 -6.54
C GLU A 17 -12.69 -4.28 -6.37
N ILE A 18 -12.05 -4.13 -5.21
CA ILE A 18 -11.17 -2.99 -4.93
C ILE A 18 -9.98 -2.97 -5.90
N VAL A 19 -9.32 -4.10 -6.15
CA VAL A 19 -8.20 -4.19 -7.10
C VAL A 19 -8.63 -3.79 -8.51
N ALA A 20 -9.80 -4.26 -8.96
CA ALA A 20 -10.31 -3.89 -10.27
C ALA A 20 -10.57 -2.38 -10.37
N HIS A 21 -11.16 -1.79 -9.33
CA HIS A 21 -11.42 -0.35 -9.27
C HIS A 21 -10.13 0.48 -9.23
N GLU A 22 -9.16 0.10 -8.38
CA GLU A 22 -7.85 0.74 -8.36
C GLU A 22 -7.12 0.61 -9.69
N TRP A 23 -7.26 -0.52 -10.39
CA TRP A 23 -6.67 -0.70 -11.71
C TRP A 23 -7.24 0.30 -12.71
N GLU A 24 -8.56 0.51 -12.72
CA GLU A 24 -9.20 1.53 -13.57
C GLU A 24 -8.68 2.94 -13.28
N GLN A 25 -8.54 3.32 -11.99
CA GLN A 25 -7.95 4.59 -11.61
C GLN A 25 -6.46 4.65 -11.99
N PHE A 26 -5.71 3.58 -11.77
CA PHE A 26 -4.28 3.49 -12.07
C PHE A 26 -4.01 3.68 -13.56
N GLN A 27 -4.88 3.18 -14.45
CA GLN A 27 -4.76 3.39 -15.90
C GLN A 27 -4.80 4.87 -16.33
N GLN A 28 -5.36 5.73 -15.49
CA GLN A 28 -5.49 7.16 -15.75
C GLN A 28 -4.31 7.96 -15.19
N VAL A 29 -3.50 7.37 -14.30
CA VAL A 29 -2.29 8.01 -13.78
C VAL A 29 -1.35 8.35 -14.95
N ARG A 30 -0.80 9.56 -14.92
CA ARG A 30 0.19 10.07 -15.87
C ARG A 30 1.38 10.58 -15.06
N GLY A 31 2.52 9.90 -15.17
CA GLY A 31 3.79 10.41 -14.66
C GLY A 31 4.44 11.38 -15.65
N GLU A 32 5.59 11.92 -15.28
CA GLU A 32 6.37 12.82 -16.16
C GLU A 32 6.78 12.19 -17.50
N GLY A 33 7.09 10.89 -17.46
CA GLY A 33 7.41 10.09 -18.65
C GLY A 33 6.18 9.55 -19.39
N GLY A 34 4.97 9.94 -19.00
CA GLY A 34 3.73 9.40 -19.53
C GLY A 34 3.25 8.17 -18.74
N ARG A 35 2.89 7.10 -19.46
CA ARG A 35 2.42 5.85 -18.85
C ARG A 35 3.59 5.05 -18.29
N ALA A 36 3.47 4.56 -17.06
CA ALA A 36 4.44 3.67 -16.44
C ALA A 36 4.29 2.24 -16.99
N SER A 37 5.40 1.50 -17.11
CA SER A 37 5.37 0.09 -17.56
C SER A 37 4.50 -0.80 -16.67
N CYS A 38 4.37 -0.48 -15.38
CA CYS A 38 3.45 -1.17 -14.46
C CYS A 38 1.98 -1.09 -14.89
N GLN A 39 1.58 -0.08 -15.67
CA GLN A 39 0.21 0.02 -16.21
C GLN A 39 -0.08 -0.98 -17.33
N ASP A 40 0.94 -1.70 -17.80
CA ASP A 40 0.84 -2.73 -18.84
C ASP A 40 0.96 -4.15 -18.26
N ASN A 41 1.08 -4.30 -16.93
CA ASN A 41 1.16 -5.59 -16.23
C ASN A 41 0.02 -5.77 -15.20
N PRO A 42 -1.21 -6.09 -15.65
CA PRO A 42 -2.36 -6.29 -14.75
C PRO A 42 -2.17 -7.45 -13.78
N GLU A 43 -1.49 -8.52 -14.18
CA GLU A 43 -1.28 -9.71 -13.35
C GLU A 43 -0.40 -9.39 -12.14
N GLU A 44 0.72 -8.69 -12.36
CA GLU A 44 1.61 -8.26 -11.27
C GLU A 44 0.93 -7.24 -10.36
N PHE A 45 0.16 -6.31 -10.93
CA PHE A 45 -0.64 -5.36 -10.13
C PHE A 45 -1.64 -6.09 -9.24
N GLU A 46 -2.39 -7.05 -9.79
CA GLU A 46 -3.37 -7.83 -9.05
C GLU A 46 -2.72 -8.61 -7.91
N VAL A 47 -1.60 -9.30 -8.16
CA VAL A 47 -0.86 -10.06 -7.13
C VAL A 47 -0.44 -9.16 -5.97
N GLN A 48 0.16 -7.99 -6.26
CA GLN A 48 0.63 -7.07 -5.23
C GLN A 48 -0.53 -6.49 -4.41
N ARG A 49 -1.60 -6.04 -5.08
CA ARG A 49 -2.74 -5.42 -4.39
C ARG A 49 -3.58 -6.43 -3.62
N LEU A 50 -3.80 -7.64 -4.15
CA LEU A 50 -4.44 -8.71 -3.38
C LEU A 50 -3.59 -9.13 -2.18
N GLY A 51 -2.27 -9.19 -2.31
CA GLY A 51 -1.36 -9.45 -1.20
C GLY A 51 -1.60 -8.51 -0.02
N GLN A 52 -1.79 -7.21 -0.30
CA GLN A 52 -2.15 -6.20 0.70
C GLN A 52 -3.57 -6.39 1.23
N PHE A 53 -4.59 -6.39 0.35
CA PHE A 53 -6.00 -6.35 0.77
C PHE A 53 -6.47 -7.62 1.48
N LEU A 54 -5.84 -8.78 1.23
CA LEU A 54 -6.17 -10.01 1.96
C LEU A 54 -5.74 -9.98 3.43
N THR A 55 -4.88 -9.02 3.83
CA THR A 55 -4.53 -8.79 5.24
C THR A 55 -5.57 -7.96 5.99
N TRP A 56 -6.48 -7.28 5.28
CA TRP A 56 -7.41 -6.33 5.87
C TRP A 56 -8.69 -7.01 6.39
N PRO A 57 -9.27 -6.54 7.50
CA PRO A 57 -10.60 -6.94 7.90
C PRO A 57 -11.65 -6.38 6.92
N MET A 58 -12.82 -7.02 6.89
CA MET A 58 -13.88 -6.71 5.92
C MET A 58 -14.38 -5.25 6.01
N ASP A 59 -14.48 -4.71 7.23
CA ASP A 59 -14.92 -3.33 7.46
C ASP A 59 -13.94 -2.29 6.92
N LEU A 60 -12.63 -2.57 7.00
CA LEU A 60 -11.60 -1.74 6.38
C LEU A 60 -11.67 -1.79 4.85
N LEU A 61 -11.87 -2.99 4.27
CA LEU A 61 -12.09 -3.13 2.82
C LEU A 61 -13.32 -2.34 2.36
N ASP A 62 -14.44 -2.46 3.07
CA ASP A 62 -15.67 -1.73 2.76
C ASP A 62 -15.50 -0.21 2.87
N SER A 63 -14.75 0.25 3.87
CA SER A 63 -14.44 1.66 4.03
C SER A 63 -13.59 2.18 2.88
N TYR A 64 -12.53 1.45 2.49
CA TYR A 64 -11.67 1.87 1.38
C TYR A 64 -12.37 1.82 0.02
N ALA A 65 -13.19 0.81 -0.23
CA ALA A 65 -14.03 0.79 -1.43
C ALA A 65 -14.98 2.00 -1.48
N SER A 66 -15.54 2.40 -0.34
CA SER A 66 -16.35 3.62 -0.25
C SER A 66 -15.55 4.89 -0.54
N ASP A 67 -14.26 4.93 -0.17
CA ASP A 67 -13.36 6.04 -0.49
C ASP A 67 -13.11 6.13 -2.01
N LEU A 68 -12.93 4.99 -2.69
CA LEU A 68 -12.79 4.93 -4.14
C LEU A 68 -14.05 5.42 -4.86
N ASP A 69 -15.23 4.93 -4.45
CA ASP A 69 -16.53 5.37 -4.98
C ASP A 69 -16.76 6.88 -4.78
N ALA A 70 -16.44 7.39 -3.58
CA ALA A 70 -16.58 8.80 -3.27
C ALA A 70 -15.60 9.67 -4.06
N ALA A 71 -14.38 9.19 -4.30
CA ALA A 71 -13.41 9.87 -5.14
C ALA A 71 -13.91 9.99 -6.58
N ASP A 72 -14.38 8.89 -7.17
CA ASP A 72 -14.94 8.88 -8.52
C ASP A 72 -16.13 9.82 -8.65
N ALA A 73 -17.06 9.79 -7.70
CA ALA A 73 -18.22 10.69 -7.67
C ALA A 73 -17.83 12.17 -7.61
N ALA A 74 -16.67 12.48 -7.02
CA ALA A 74 -16.10 13.82 -6.94
C ALA A 74 -15.17 14.17 -8.11
N GLY A 75 -14.99 13.27 -9.09
CA GLY A 75 -14.04 13.45 -10.20
C GLY A 75 -12.58 13.40 -9.77
N ARG A 76 -12.30 12.78 -8.63
CA ARG A 76 -10.97 12.56 -8.05
C ARG A 76 -10.46 11.16 -8.41
N ASN A 77 -9.16 10.94 -8.25
CA ASN A 77 -8.51 9.66 -8.54
C ASN A 77 -7.47 9.40 -7.44
N LEU A 78 -7.73 8.44 -6.56
CA LEU A 78 -6.91 8.21 -5.36
C LEU A 78 -5.49 7.77 -5.73
N LEU A 79 -5.32 6.99 -6.80
CA LEU A 79 -3.98 6.57 -7.25
C LEU A 79 -3.15 7.77 -7.72
N THR A 80 -3.76 8.72 -8.43
CA THR A 80 -3.11 9.97 -8.83
C THR A 80 -2.72 10.80 -7.62
N GLU A 81 -3.62 10.92 -6.64
CA GLU A 81 -3.34 11.64 -5.39
C GLU A 81 -2.22 10.99 -4.59
N LYS A 82 -2.19 9.66 -4.49
CA LYS A 82 -1.12 8.89 -3.85
C LYS A 82 0.24 9.23 -4.46
N TYR A 83 0.38 9.14 -5.78
CA TYR A 83 1.64 9.44 -6.45
C TYR A 83 2.01 10.93 -6.34
N ALA A 84 1.03 11.83 -6.40
CA ALA A 84 1.27 13.24 -6.18
C ALA A 84 1.79 13.53 -4.76
N ARG A 85 1.24 12.87 -3.72
CA ARG A 85 1.71 13.00 -2.33
C ARG A 85 3.12 12.46 -2.14
N MET A 86 3.51 11.41 -2.85
CA MET A 86 4.89 10.90 -2.82
C MET A 86 5.91 11.94 -3.32
N MET A 87 5.49 12.87 -4.19
CA MET A 87 6.37 13.93 -4.69
C MET A 87 6.72 15.00 -3.65
N GLU A 88 6.07 14.98 -2.48
CA GLU A 88 6.42 15.88 -1.37
C GLU A 88 7.86 15.69 -0.89
N SER A 89 8.38 14.46 -0.91
CA SER A 89 9.77 14.18 -0.53
C SER A 89 10.76 14.28 -1.69
N THR A 90 10.34 13.95 -2.92
CA THR A 90 11.26 13.91 -4.08
C THR A 90 11.37 15.25 -4.80
N GLU A 91 10.28 16.02 -4.88
CA GLU A 91 10.20 17.30 -5.59
C GLU A 91 9.40 18.36 -4.79
N PRO A 92 9.84 18.74 -3.58
CA PRO A 92 9.04 19.52 -2.63
C PRO A 92 8.56 20.88 -3.18
N GLU A 93 9.41 21.59 -3.93
CA GLU A 93 9.05 22.91 -4.48
C GLU A 93 7.94 22.80 -5.54
N ARG A 94 8.01 21.77 -6.37
CA ARG A 94 7.02 21.51 -7.40
C ARG A 94 5.73 20.99 -6.79
N TYR A 95 5.82 20.03 -5.86
CA TYR A 95 4.67 19.54 -5.12
C TYR A 95 3.89 20.69 -4.49
N ALA A 96 4.56 21.57 -3.74
CA ALA A 96 3.94 22.71 -3.08
C ALA A 96 3.27 23.69 -4.05
N ARG A 97 3.87 23.90 -5.23
CA ARG A 97 3.38 24.87 -6.23
C ARG A 97 2.26 24.31 -7.12
N GLU A 98 2.38 23.05 -7.54
CA GLU A 98 1.62 22.49 -8.67
C GLU A 98 0.68 21.36 -8.27
N LEU A 99 0.91 20.68 -7.15
CA LEU A 99 0.16 19.47 -6.78
C LEU A 99 -0.66 19.68 -5.50
N ALA A 100 -0.02 20.11 -4.42
CA ALA A 100 -0.65 20.34 -3.13
C ALA A 100 -1.93 21.21 -3.20
N PRO A 101 -2.02 22.28 -4.02
CA PRO A 101 -3.25 23.08 -4.15
C PRO A 101 -4.46 22.32 -4.71
N HIS A 102 -4.24 21.18 -5.38
CA HIS A 102 -5.28 20.35 -5.99
C HIS A 102 -5.61 19.09 -5.17
N LEU A 103 -4.86 18.82 -4.11
CA LEU A 103 -5.08 17.70 -3.21
C LEU A 103 -5.97 18.12 -2.04
N PRO A 104 -6.81 17.22 -1.51
CA PRO A 104 -7.47 17.47 -0.23
C PRO A 104 -6.41 17.70 0.86
N ALA A 105 -6.55 18.80 1.59
CA ALA A 105 -5.69 19.11 2.71
C ALA A 105 -5.92 18.12 3.86
N LEU A 106 -4.82 17.67 4.47
CA LEU A 106 -4.86 16.86 5.68
C LEU A 106 -4.64 17.77 6.89
N SER A 107 -5.39 17.54 7.98
CA SER A 107 -5.18 18.28 9.22
C SER A 107 -3.87 17.85 9.90
N PRO A 108 -3.27 18.68 10.76
CA PRO A 108 -2.06 18.29 11.51
C PRO A 108 -2.25 17.00 12.31
N ASP A 109 -3.37 16.86 13.03
CA ASP A 109 -3.67 15.65 13.81
C ASP A 109 -3.75 14.40 12.91
N ARG A 110 -4.33 14.54 11.71
CA ARG A 110 -4.45 13.46 10.72
C ARG A 110 -3.09 13.04 10.15
N VAL A 111 -2.19 13.99 9.96
CA VAL A 111 -0.80 13.72 9.53
C VAL A 111 -0.04 13.04 10.68
N GLU A 112 -0.18 13.53 11.92
CA GLU A 112 0.48 12.92 13.07
C GLU A 112 0.08 11.45 13.26
N GLU A 113 -1.23 11.13 13.19
CA GLU A 113 -1.71 9.76 13.29
C GLU A 113 -1.14 8.85 12.18
N GLN A 114 -1.07 9.38 10.96
CA GLN A 114 -0.47 8.68 9.83
C GLN A 114 1.02 8.39 10.04
N GLU A 115 1.80 9.37 10.51
CA GLU A 115 3.24 9.19 10.76
C GLU A 115 3.50 8.16 11.87
N GLN A 116 2.62 8.07 12.89
CA GLN A 116 2.71 7.03 13.92
C GLN A 116 2.54 5.62 13.32
N ILE A 117 1.56 5.43 12.43
CA ILE A 117 1.32 4.17 11.72
C ILE A 117 2.53 3.80 10.85
N ILE A 118 3.07 4.78 10.12
CA ILE A 118 4.22 4.59 9.24
C ILE A 118 5.45 4.14 10.05
N ALA A 119 5.72 4.79 11.18
CA ALA A 119 6.85 4.45 12.04
C ALA A 119 6.82 2.99 12.50
N ILE A 120 5.64 2.47 12.85
CA ILE A 120 5.45 1.06 13.21
C ILE A 120 5.78 0.16 12.01
N GLN A 121 5.22 0.46 10.85
CA GLN A 121 5.41 -0.38 9.66
C GLN A 121 6.85 -0.35 9.13
N VAL A 122 7.59 0.74 9.31
CA VAL A 122 9.02 0.80 8.98
C VAL A 122 9.81 -0.17 9.87
N VAL A 123 9.47 -0.30 11.16
CA VAL A 123 10.10 -1.30 12.04
C VAL A 123 9.79 -2.71 11.54
N TRP A 124 8.53 -2.98 11.23
CA TRP A 124 8.10 -4.26 10.68
C TRP A 124 8.79 -4.62 9.35
N ALA A 125 8.98 -3.64 8.47
CA ALA A 125 9.72 -3.84 7.21
C ALA A 125 11.20 -4.12 7.45
N ARG A 126 11.84 -3.45 8.43
CA ARG A 126 13.23 -3.76 8.81
C ARG A 126 13.38 -5.18 9.34
N GLU A 127 12.45 -5.63 10.18
CA GLU A 127 12.43 -7.01 10.69
C GLU A 127 12.26 -8.02 9.56
N PHE A 128 11.38 -7.74 8.57
CA PHE A 128 11.23 -8.57 7.38
C PHE A 128 12.52 -8.66 6.57
N HIS A 129 13.14 -7.52 6.23
CA HIS A 129 14.40 -7.50 5.49
C HIS A 129 15.54 -8.26 6.21
N ALA A 130 15.55 -8.25 7.55
CA ALA A 130 16.53 -9.01 8.32
C ALA A 130 16.26 -10.52 8.33
N GLY A 131 14.98 -10.94 8.28
CA GLY A 131 14.58 -12.34 8.24
C GLY A 131 14.68 -12.98 6.84
N TYR A 132 14.38 -12.20 5.80
CA TYR A 132 14.39 -12.61 4.38
C TYR A 132 15.21 -11.63 3.53
N PRO A 133 16.55 -11.68 3.60
CA PRO A 133 17.42 -10.72 2.94
C PRO A 133 17.34 -10.74 1.41
N ALA A 134 17.11 -11.88 0.76
CA ALA A 134 17.00 -11.96 -0.69
C ALA A 134 15.69 -11.35 -1.20
N LEU A 135 14.56 -11.65 -0.56
CA LEU A 135 13.28 -10.99 -0.83
C LEU A 135 13.35 -9.49 -0.49
N GLY A 136 13.93 -9.15 0.66
CA GLY A 136 14.12 -7.77 1.10
C GLY A 136 14.99 -6.94 0.15
N ALA A 137 15.99 -7.54 -0.49
CA ALA A 137 16.81 -6.87 -1.50
C ALA A 137 16.02 -6.46 -2.75
N GLY A 138 14.94 -7.19 -3.08
CA GLY A 138 14.01 -6.85 -4.15
C GLY A 138 12.94 -5.81 -3.76
N MET A 139 12.83 -5.48 -2.47
CA MET A 139 11.88 -4.48 -1.97
C MET A 139 12.47 -3.06 -2.04
N ARG A 140 11.61 -2.06 -1.81
CA ARG A 140 12.04 -0.65 -1.72
C ARG A 140 12.99 -0.47 -0.55
N VAL A 141 13.90 0.50 -0.68
CA VAL A 141 14.60 1.10 0.48
C VAL A 141 13.57 1.60 1.50
N LEU A 142 13.95 1.69 2.77
CA LEU A 142 12.95 1.74 3.83
C LEU A 142 12.55 3.17 4.21
N THR A 143 13.48 4.11 4.18
CA THR A 143 13.28 5.45 4.75
C THR A 143 13.33 6.56 3.69
N THR A 144 12.59 7.64 3.93
CA THR A 144 12.51 8.81 3.06
C THR A 144 13.88 9.48 2.84
N ALA A 145 14.83 9.32 3.78
CA ALA A 145 16.20 9.78 3.61
C ALA A 145 16.97 9.08 2.47
N GLU A 146 16.46 7.95 2.00
CA GLU A 146 17.02 7.15 0.89
C GLU A 146 16.29 7.42 -0.44
N ASP A 147 15.29 8.31 -0.45
CA ASP A 147 14.56 8.66 -1.67
C ASP A 147 15.48 9.32 -2.72
N THR A 148 15.24 8.98 -3.97
CA THR A 148 15.77 9.68 -5.15
C THR A 148 14.63 10.12 -6.05
N LEU A 149 14.93 10.87 -7.11
CA LEU A 149 13.91 11.25 -8.12
C LEU A 149 13.34 10.01 -8.84
N GLU A 150 14.13 8.95 -8.96
CA GLU A 150 13.80 7.73 -9.69
C GLU A 150 13.21 6.64 -8.79
N ALA A 151 13.51 6.65 -7.49
CA ALA A 151 13.10 5.61 -6.55
C ALA A 151 12.65 6.20 -5.21
N THR A 152 11.42 5.87 -4.82
CA THR A 152 10.83 6.23 -3.52
C THR A 152 10.91 5.06 -2.54
N SER A 153 11.13 5.37 -1.28
CA SER A 153 11.16 4.43 -0.17
C SER A 153 9.79 3.85 0.17
N PHE A 154 9.79 2.77 0.95
CA PHE A 154 8.61 2.21 1.59
C PHE A 154 7.86 3.27 2.42
N GLU A 155 8.59 4.04 3.23
CA GLU A 155 8.04 5.13 4.05
C GLU A 155 7.29 6.17 3.21
N THR A 156 7.90 6.65 2.13
CA THR A 156 7.28 7.63 1.21
C THR A 156 6.08 7.04 0.46
N TYR A 157 6.18 5.79 -0.01
CA TYR A 157 5.08 5.11 -0.68
C TYR A 157 3.87 4.94 0.25
N LEU A 158 4.11 4.49 1.49
CA LEU A 158 3.07 4.32 2.49
C LEU A 158 2.45 5.67 2.89
N ARG A 159 3.24 6.74 2.98
CA ARG A 159 2.74 8.10 3.21
C ARG A 159 1.80 8.57 2.10
N GLY A 160 2.16 8.29 0.84
CA GLY A 160 1.30 8.55 -0.31
C GLY A 160 -0.03 7.80 -0.22
N GLU A 161 0.04 6.49 0.08
CA GLU A 161 -1.14 5.62 0.23
C GLU A 161 -2.07 6.11 1.35
N LEU A 162 -1.57 6.20 2.58
CA LEU A 162 -2.37 6.57 3.76
C LEU A 162 -2.92 7.99 3.66
N GLY A 163 -2.26 8.88 2.92
CA GLY A 163 -2.73 10.23 2.68
C GLY A 163 -3.97 10.33 1.77
N THR A 164 -4.37 9.23 1.11
CA THR A 164 -5.59 9.17 0.30
C THR A 164 -6.81 8.68 1.06
N TYR A 165 -6.60 8.00 2.19
CA TYR A 165 -7.67 7.40 2.97
C TYR A 165 -8.49 8.47 3.68
N SER A 166 -9.81 8.28 3.71
CA SER A 166 -10.67 9.07 4.59
C SER A 166 -10.29 8.84 6.06
N ASP A 167 -10.72 9.74 6.95
CA ASP A 167 -10.49 9.60 8.39
C ASP A 167 -11.03 8.28 8.94
N ARG A 168 -12.16 7.80 8.40
CA ARG A 168 -12.73 6.49 8.75
C ARG A 168 -11.82 5.35 8.34
N THR A 169 -11.34 5.36 7.10
CA THR A 169 -10.46 4.30 6.59
C THR A 169 -9.12 4.29 7.33
N LEU A 170 -8.54 5.45 7.63
CA LEU A 170 -7.32 5.50 8.44
C LEU A 170 -7.56 4.96 9.86
N ALA A 171 -8.66 5.32 10.52
CA ALA A 171 -8.96 4.81 11.86
C ALA A 171 -9.12 3.28 11.89
N LEU A 172 -9.75 2.70 10.85
CA LEU A 172 -9.85 1.25 10.71
C LEU A 172 -8.50 0.60 10.38
N TYR A 173 -7.66 1.27 9.58
CA TYR A 173 -6.30 0.83 9.31
C TYR A 173 -5.44 0.86 10.59
N ARG A 174 -5.60 1.90 11.43
CA ARG A 174 -4.97 2.01 12.74
C ARG A 174 -5.40 0.85 13.64
N ALA A 175 -6.69 0.52 13.67
CA ALA A 175 -7.19 -0.62 14.45
C ALA A 175 -6.57 -1.95 13.99
N LEU A 176 -6.43 -2.17 12.68
CA LEU A 176 -5.70 -3.34 12.15
C LEU A 176 -4.24 -3.38 12.67
N VAL A 177 -3.54 -2.25 12.63
CA VAL A 177 -2.15 -2.15 13.10
C VAL A 177 -2.07 -2.44 14.61
N ASP A 178 -2.94 -1.85 15.41
CA ASP A 178 -2.97 -2.06 16.86
C ASP A 178 -3.30 -3.52 17.23
N ASP A 179 -4.23 -4.16 16.50
CA ASP A 179 -4.58 -5.57 16.69
C ASP A 179 -3.38 -6.50 16.38
N LEU A 180 -2.62 -6.19 15.33
CA LEU A 180 -1.41 -6.94 14.97
C LEU A 180 -0.31 -6.78 16.03
N ILE A 181 -0.11 -5.57 16.56
CA ILE A 181 0.80 -5.33 17.67
C ILE A 181 0.38 -6.18 18.89
N ALA A 182 -0.90 -6.16 19.24
CA ALA A 182 -1.43 -6.93 20.37
C ALA A 182 -1.27 -8.45 20.18
N ALA A 183 -1.33 -8.92 18.93
CA ALA A 183 -1.10 -10.32 18.57
C ALA A 183 0.40 -10.70 18.47
N GLY A 184 1.32 -9.73 18.52
CA GLY A 184 2.76 -9.96 18.28
C GLY A 184 3.06 -10.30 16.82
N GLU A 185 2.26 -9.78 15.90
CA GLU A 185 2.34 -10.07 14.47
C GLU A 185 2.84 -8.85 13.66
N ASN A 186 3.26 -9.12 12.42
CA ASN A 186 3.90 -8.14 11.56
C ASN A 186 3.18 -8.06 10.21
N LEU A 187 2.66 -6.87 9.86
CA LEU A 187 1.87 -6.66 8.64
C LEU A 187 2.68 -6.86 7.36
N THR A 188 3.96 -6.47 7.35
CA THR A 188 4.84 -6.66 6.20
C THR A 188 5.00 -8.15 5.91
N TRP A 189 5.25 -8.96 6.94
CA TRP A 189 5.34 -10.42 6.80
C TRP A 189 4.05 -11.02 6.23
N ARG A 190 2.88 -10.63 6.77
CA ARG A 190 1.59 -11.12 6.26
C ARG A 190 1.35 -10.74 4.80
N THR A 191 1.64 -9.48 4.45
CA THR A 191 1.49 -8.98 3.08
C THR A 191 2.38 -9.77 2.12
N VAL A 192 3.67 -9.90 2.42
CA VAL A 192 4.60 -10.62 1.53
C VAL A 192 4.26 -12.11 1.47
N ALA A 193 3.82 -12.73 2.58
CA ALA A 193 3.36 -14.12 2.56
C ALA A 193 2.21 -14.35 1.58
N TYR A 194 1.20 -13.48 1.57
CA TYR A 194 0.13 -13.55 0.58
C TYR A 194 0.66 -13.31 -0.83
N THR A 195 1.51 -12.30 -1.02
CA THR A 195 2.07 -11.96 -2.34
C THR A 195 2.85 -13.13 -2.94
N VAL A 196 3.73 -13.80 -2.18
CA VAL A 196 4.53 -14.92 -2.71
C VAL A 196 3.66 -16.14 -3.02
N ILE A 197 2.64 -16.43 -2.20
CA ILE A 197 1.69 -17.52 -2.46
C ILE A 197 0.88 -17.23 -3.74
N LEU A 198 0.42 -15.99 -3.92
CA LEU A 198 -0.29 -15.57 -5.12
C LEU A 198 0.61 -15.59 -6.37
N ALA A 199 1.91 -15.33 -6.21
CA ALA A 199 2.92 -15.45 -7.25
C ALA A 199 3.32 -16.91 -7.56
N GLY A 200 2.79 -17.90 -6.82
CA GLY A 200 2.97 -19.32 -7.09
C GLY A 200 4.06 -20.02 -6.27
N TYR A 201 4.64 -19.34 -5.27
CA TYR A 201 5.52 -19.98 -4.30
C TYR A 201 4.72 -20.75 -3.24
N GLU A 202 5.32 -21.77 -2.63
CA GLU A 202 4.69 -22.52 -1.55
C GLU A 202 4.54 -21.66 -0.28
N ASP A 203 5.61 -20.94 0.07
CA ASP A 203 5.71 -20.06 1.22
C ASP A 203 6.85 -19.04 1.05
N LEU A 204 7.12 -18.27 2.10
CA LEU A 204 8.20 -17.28 2.13
C LEU A 204 9.59 -17.91 2.02
N ASP A 205 9.81 -19.09 2.61
CA ASP A 205 11.12 -19.75 2.60
C ASP A 205 11.47 -20.23 1.19
N ALA A 206 10.51 -20.85 0.50
CA ALA A 206 10.66 -21.25 -0.90
C ALA A 206 10.90 -20.05 -1.82
N ALA A 207 10.21 -18.93 -1.56
CA ALA A 207 10.42 -17.69 -2.31
C ALA A 207 11.82 -17.10 -2.04
N GLU A 208 12.26 -17.04 -0.79
CA GLU A 208 13.60 -16.56 -0.41
C GLU A 208 14.71 -17.37 -1.08
N GLU A 209 14.63 -18.71 -1.03
CA GLU A 209 15.61 -19.59 -1.67
C GLU A 209 15.70 -19.35 -3.19
N ALA A 210 14.56 -19.14 -3.85
CA ALA A 210 14.53 -18.87 -5.29
C ALA A 210 15.20 -17.53 -5.65
N HIS A 211 15.04 -16.50 -4.81
CA HIS A 211 15.63 -15.17 -5.04
C HIS A 211 17.09 -15.07 -4.59
N ALA A 212 17.56 -15.96 -3.71
CA ALA A 212 18.96 -15.99 -3.26
C ALA A 212 19.94 -16.53 -4.32
N VAL A 213 19.44 -17.18 -5.38
CA VAL A 213 20.23 -17.82 -6.44
C VAL A 213 20.32 -16.97 -7.72
N GLY A 214 19.65 -15.81 -7.76
CA GLY A 214 19.69 -14.84 -8.87
C GLY A 214 20.74 -13.75 -8.67
#